data_AF-A0A369ULG7-F1
#
_entry.id   AF-A0A369ULG7-F1
#
_cell.length_a   1.000
_cell.length_b   1.000
_cell.length_c   1.000
_cell.angle_alpha   90.00
_cell.angle_beta   90.00
_cell.angle_gamma   90.00
#
_symmetry.space_group_name_H-M   'P 1'
#
loop_
_entity.id
_entity.type
_entity.pdbx_description
1 polymer ?
#
loop_
_entity_poly.entity_id
_entity_poly.type
_entity_poly.pdbx_seq_one_letter_code
_entity_poly.pdbx_strand_id
1 'polypeptide(L)'
;MRRSSRPKPPTPWSPPNEPSHSAMRYRHPSLGEFMSFEDEIIDMRSTIDDIDRQLIELLSQRFRCCMAVGELKKQFKVPVMQPSRVKEVVARAALAGSSHGMSPEFASRVWELIIAEACRMEDEQTQQTKHAVPAC
;
A
#
# COMPACT_ATOMS: atom_id res chain seq x y z
N MET A 1 -19.65 64.41 10.36
CA MET A 1 -20.00 64.69 8.95
C MET A 1 -18.76 64.64 8.08
N ARG A 2 -18.62 63.61 7.24
CA ARG A 2 -18.11 63.61 5.85
C ARG A 2 -18.10 62.15 5.38
N ARG A 3 -19.13 61.75 4.62
CA ARG A 3 -19.16 60.47 3.91
C ARG A 3 -18.11 60.56 2.79
N SER A 4 -17.02 59.79 2.88
CA SER A 4 -16.11 59.61 1.76
C SER A 4 -16.75 58.61 0.79
N SER A 5 -17.16 59.11 -0.37
CA SER A 5 -17.74 58.32 -1.46
C SER A 5 -16.65 57.42 -2.03
N ARG A 6 -16.80 56.09 -1.92
CA ARG A 6 -15.96 55.16 -2.67
C ARG A 6 -16.25 55.30 -4.17
N PRO A 7 -15.23 55.31 -5.05
CA PRO A 7 -15.46 55.31 -6.49
C PRO A 7 -16.12 53.99 -6.92
N LYS A 8 -17.04 54.07 -7.90
CA LYS A 8 -17.74 52.89 -8.44
C LYS A 8 -16.77 52.00 -9.23
N PRO A 9 -16.94 50.66 -9.18
CA PRO A 9 -16.11 49.74 -9.95
C PRO A 9 -16.37 49.91 -11.46
N PRO A 10 -15.38 49.63 -12.33
CA PRO A 10 -15.58 49.67 -13.77
C PRO A 10 -16.60 48.61 -14.20
N THR A 11 -17.41 48.95 -15.19
CA THR A 11 -18.40 48.05 -15.77
C THR A 11 -17.71 46.89 -16.51
N PRO A 12 -18.26 45.66 -16.46
CA PRO A 12 -17.73 44.55 -17.22
C PRO A 12 -17.71 44.85 -18.72
N TRP A 13 -16.64 44.42 -19.38
CA TRP A 13 -16.49 44.56 -20.84
C TRP A 13 -17.54 43.72 -21.58
N SER A 14 -18.21 44.31 -22.57
CA SER A 14 -19.14 43.64 -23.47
C SER A 14 -18.57 43.63 -24.89
N PRO A 15 -18.30 42.46 -25.50
CA PRO A 15 -17.75 42.41 -26.84
C PRO A 15 -18.75 42.89 -27.89
N PRO A 16 -18.34 43.69 -28.90
CA PRO A 16 -19.22 44.09 -29.98
C PRO A 16 -19.24 43.01 -31.08
N ASN A 17 -20.45 42.52 -31.38
CA ASN A 17 -20.84 41.49 -32.37
C ASN A 17 -20.67 40.02 -31.96
N GLU A 18 -21.63 39.50 -31.18
CA GLU A 18 -22.02 38.09 -31.28
C GLU A 18 -23.26 37.97 -32.18
N PRO A 19 -23.21 37.20 -33.29
CA PRO A 19 -24.40 36.90 -34.07
C PRO A 19 -25.30 35.92 -33.29
N SER A 20 -26.58 36.22 -33.29
CA SER A 20 -27.62 35.37 -32.72
C SER A 20 -27.91 34.15 -33.62
N HIS A 21 -28.49 33.10 -33.00
CA HIS A 21 -29.07 31.87 -33.56
C HIS A 21 -28.11 30.67 -33.54
N SER A 22 -28.38 29.67 -32.70
CA SER A 22 -29.37 28.63 -33.05
C SER A 22 -29.21 28.15 -34.50
N ALA A 23 -28.05 27.57 -34.82
CA ALA A 23 -27.87 26.46 -35.77
C ALA A 23 -26.38 26.22 -36.05
N MET A 24 -25.60 25.92 -35.02
CA MET A 24 -24.42 25.10 -35.22
C MET A 24 -24.50 23.99 -34.20
N ARG A 25 -25.11 22.88 -34.63
CA ARG A 25 -24.79 21.59 -34.02
C ARG A 25 -23.30 21.42 -34.27
N TYR A 26 -22.47 21.85 -33.32
CA TYR A 26 -21.11 21.37 -33.23
C TYR A 26 -21.25 19.86 -33.14
N ARG A 27 -21.03 19.19 -34.27
CA ARG A 27 -20.69 17.79 -34.27
C ARG A 27 -19.32 17.77 -33.62
N HIS A 28 -19.32 17.71 -32.29
CA HIS A 28 -18.11 17.46 -31.54
C HIS A 28 -17.56 16.15 -32.13
N PRO A 29 -16.36 16.16 -32.72
CA PRO A 29 -15.76 14.92 -33.17
C PRO A 29 -15.73 14.00 -31.95
N SER A 30 -16.20 12.77 -32.10
CA SER A 30 -16.25 11.74 -31.08
C SER A 30 -15.02 11.84 -30.16
N LEU A 31 -15.23 12.35 -28.95
CA LEU A 31 -14.21 12.38 -27.92
C LEU A 31 -13.94 10.93 -27.55
N GLY A 32 -12.88 10.37 -28.14
CA GLY A 32 -12.15 9.32 -27.44
C GLY A 32 -11.87 9.84 -26.04
N GLU A 33 -12.31 9.06 -25.06
CA GLU A 33 -12.37 9.40 -23.64
C GLU A 33 -11.05 10.03 -23.17
N PHE A 34 -11.08 11.33 -22.86
CA PHE A 34 -10.07 11.91 -21.99
C PHE A 34 -10.51 11.59 -20.56
N MET A 35 -9.83 10.64 -19.92
CA MET A 35 -9.97 10.42 -18.49
C MET A 35 -9.65 11.72 -17.75
N SER A 36 -10.44 12.06 -16.74
CA SER A 36 -10.11 13.21 -15.88
C SER A 36 -8.92 12.87 -14.99
N PHE A 37 -8.24 13.89 -14.46
CA PHE A 37 -7.20 13.68 -13.44
C PHE A 37 -7.73 12.88 -12.25
N GLU A 38 -8.98 13.13 -11.86
CA GLU A 38 -9.67 12.37 -10.82
C GLU A 38 -9.81 10.88 -11.19
N ASP A 39 -10.17 10.56 -12.43
CA ASP A 39 -10.30 9.18 -12.90
C ASP A 39 -8.94 8.45 -12.91
N GLU A 40 -7.87 9.12 -13.37
CA GLU A 40 -6.51 8.53 -13.36
C GLU A 40 -6.03 8.21 -11.93
N ILE A 41 -6.28 9.11 -10.97
CA ILE A 41 -5.93 8.87 -9.56
C ILE A 41 -6.73 7.71 -8.96
N ILE A 42 -8.01 7.58 -9.32
CA ILE A 42 -8.87 6.48 -8.87
C ILE A 42 -8.30 5.14 -9.37
N ASP A 43 -7.95 5.04 -10.65
CA ASP A 43 -7.41 3.82 -11.24
C ASP A 43 -6.05 3.43 -10.65
N MET A 44 -5.17 4.41 -10.41
CA MET A 44 -3.90 4.17 -9.73
C MET A 44 -4.09 3.67 -8.30
N ARG A 45 -5.07 4.22 -7.56
CA ARG A 45 -5.39 3.74 -6.20
C ARG A 45 -5.98 2.35 -6.20
N SER A 46 -6.86 2.03 -7.16
CA SER A 46 -7.37 0.66 -7.32
C SER A 46 -6.23 -0.33 -7.57
N THR A 47 -5.23 0.07 -8.35
CA THR A 47 -4.03 -0.75 -8.58
C THR A 47 -3.23 -0.96 -7.30
N ILE A 48 -3.08 0.09 -6.46
CA ILE A 48 -2.40 -0.01 -5.15
C ILE A 48 -3.17 -0.96 -4.23
N ASP A 49 -4.49 -0.83 -4.14
CA ASP A 49 -5.34 -1.68 -3.29
C ASP A 49 -5.22 -3.16 -3.69
N ASP A 50 -5.14 -3.45 -5.00
CA ASP A 50 -4.92 -4.80 -5.51
C ASP A 50 -3.53 -5.36 -5.18
N ILE A 51 -2.50 -4.52 -5.20
CA ILE A 51 -1.14 -4.89 -4.76
C ILE A 51 -1.16 -5.18 -3.26
N ASP A 52 -1.79 -4.33 -2.46
CA ASP A 52 -1.87 -4.49 -1.01
C ASP A 52 -2.59 -5.79 -0.63
N ARG A 53 -3.69 -6.11 -1.31
CA ARG A 53 -4.37 -7.41 -1.16
C ARG A 53 -3.44 -8.59 -1.45
N GLN A 54 -2.65 -8.51 -2.52
CA GLN A 54 -1.67 -9.55 -2.86
C GLN A 54 -0.55 -9.66 -1.82
N LEU A 55 -0.07 -8.54 -1.29
CA LEU A 55 0.93 -8.53 -0.22
C LEU A 55 0.41 -9.24 1.03
N ILE A 56 -0.84 -8.99 1.45
CA ILE A 56 -1.45 -9.68 2.58
C ILE A 56 -1.55 -11.19 2.34
N GLU A 57 -1.97 -11.63 1.15
CA GLU A 57 -2.04 -13.05 0.83
C GLU A 57 -0.67 -13.72 0.85
N LEU A 58 0.36 -13.08 0.28
CA LEU A 58 1.74 -13.58 0.29
C LEU A 58 2.32 -13.65 1.71
N LEU A 59 2.04 -12.66 2.56
CA LEU A 59 2.43 -12.68 3.96
C LEU A 59 1.74 -13.83 4.71
N SER A 60 0.45 -14.04 4.47
CA SER A 60 -0.32 -15.16 5.04
C SER A 60 0.29 -16.50 4.64
N GLN A 61 0.65 -16.69 3.37
CA GLN A 61 1.37 -17.88 2.89
C GLN A 61 2.72 -18.05 3.58
N ARG A 62 3.51 -16.97 3.67
CA ARG A 62 4.81 -16.97 4.35
C ARG A 62 4.67 -17.39 5.81
N PHE A 63 3.67 -16.89 6.53
CA PHE A 63 3.43 -17.26 7.92
C PHE A 63 3.01 -18.72 8.07
N ARG A 64 2.17 -19.26 7.17
CA ARG A 64 1.87 -20.71 7.16
C ARG A 64 3.15 -21.56 7.04
N CYS A 65 4.09 -21.15 6.19
CA CYS A 65 5.40 -21.81 6.11
C CYS A 65 6.21 -21.68 7.40
N CYS A 66 6.24 -20.49 8.03
CA CYS A 66 6.90 -20.28 9.32
C CYS A 66 6.33 -21.20 10.41
N MET A 67 5.00 -21.35 10.50
CA MET A 67 4.37 -22.23 11.49
C MET A 67 4.71 -23.71 11.26
N ALA A 68 4.76 -24.15 10.00
CA ALA A 68 5.19 -25.51 9.67
C ALA A 68 6.67 -25.74 10.06
N VAL A 69 7.54 -24.77 9.82
CA VAL A 69 8.94 -24.81 10.30
C VAL A 69 9.00 -24.79 11.82
N GLY A 70 8.16 -24.00 12.49
CA GLY A 70 8.02 -23.93 13.94
C GLY A 70 7.66 -25.28 14.55
N GLU A 71 6.73 -26.02 13.94
CA GLU A 71 6.36 -27.37 14.38
C GLU A 71 7.54 -28.34 14.26
N LEU A 72 8.31 -28.29 13.17
CA LEU A 72 9.54 -29.08 13.03
C LEU A 72 10.57 -28.69 14.10
N LYS A 73 10.83 -27.39 14.29
CA LYS A 73 11.76 -26.90 15.33
C LYS A 73 11.36 -27.46 16.70
N LYS A 74 10.07 -27.44 17.03
CA LYS A 74 9.55 -27.97 18.28
C LYS A 74 9.78 -29.47 18.42
N GLN A 75 9.50 -30.26 17.39
CA GLN A 75 9.77 -31.71 17.39
C GLN A 75 11.24 -32.04 17.66
N PHE A 76 12.15 -31.24 17.10
CA PHE A 76 13.60 -31.41 17.26
C PHE A 76 14.21 -30.58 18.41
N LYS A 77 13.39 -29.94 19.26
CA LYS A 77 13.83 -29.08 20.38
C LYS A 77 14.80 -27.96 19.95
N VAL A 78 14.62 -27.44 18.75
CA VAL A 78 15.37 -26.32 18.20
C VAL A 78 14.73 -25.00 18.68
N PRO A 79 15.53 -24.01 19.12
CA PRO A 79 15.00 -22.70 19.51
C PRO A 79 14.28 -21.98 18.36
N VAL A 80 13.21 -21.26 18.68
CA VAL A 80 12.45 -20.41 17.74
C VAL A 80 13.37 -19.35 17.13
N MET A 81 14.08 -18.60 18.00
CA MET A 81 15.02 -17.56 17.60
C MET A 81 16.37 -18.13 17.16
N GLN A 82 16.74 -17.82 15.91
CA GLN A 82 18.01 -18.21 15.30
C GLN A 82 18.70 -16.96 14.72
N PRO A 83 19.55 -16.26 15.50
CA PRO A 83 20.08 -14.94 15.11
C PRO A 83 20.85 -14.93 13.78
N SER A 84 21.59 -16.01 13.47
CA SER A 84 22.29 -16.15 12.19
C SER A 84 21.32 -16.17 11.01
N ARG A 85 20.21 -16.91 11.14
CA ARG A 85 19.18 -16.99 10.10
C ARG A 85 18.47 -15.65 9.92
N VAL A 86 18.17 -14.93 11.01
CA VAL A 86 17.57 -13.60 10.94
C VAL A 86 18.46 -12.62 10.18
N LYS A 87 19.76 -12.56 10.53
CA LYS A 87 20.74 -11.71 9.84
C LYS A 87 20.80 -11.99 8.34
N GLU A 88 20.84 -13.26 7.95
CA GLU A 88 20.88 -13.65 6.54
C GLU A 88 19.60 -13.25 5.78
N VAL A 89 18.43 -13.46 6.36
CA VAL A 89 17.15 -13.10 5.74
C VAL A 89 17.04 -11.58 5.56
N VAL A 90 17.41 -10.80 6.58
CA VAL A 90 17.37 -9.33 6.52
C VAL A 90 18.37 -8.81 5.48
N ALA A 91 19.60 -9.34 5.44
CA ALA A 91 20.58 -8.95 4.44
C ALA A 91 20.11 -9.23 3.00
N ARG A 92 19.47 -10.39 2.76
CA ARG A 92 18.88 -10.70 1.46
C ARG A 92 17.73 -9.75 1.09
N ALA A 93 16.89 -9.37 2.06
CA ALA A 93 15.83 -8.40 1.85
C ALA A 93 16.38 -7.01 1.50
N ALA A 94 17.44 -6.57 2.18
CA ALA A 94 18.11 -5.30 1.89
C ALA A 94 18.64 -5.24 0.44
N LEU A 95 19.30 -6.32 0.00
CA LEU A 95 19.84 -6.44 -1.36
C LEU A 95 18.72 -6.48 -2.42
N ALA A 96 17.65 -7.24 -2.16
CA ALA A 96 16.49 -7.30 -3.03
C ALA A 96 15.80 -5.93 -3.14
N GLY A 97 15.57 -5.27 -2.00
CA GLY A 97 15.00 -3.92 -1.96
C GLY A 97 15.79 -2.94 -2.81
N SER A 98 17.12 -2.92 -2.64
CA SER A 98 18.01 -2.08 -3.45
C SER A 98 17.87 -2.34 -4.95
N SER A 99 17.79 -3.61 -5.34
CA SER A 99 17.66 -4.02 -6.75
C SER A 99 16.31 -3.64 -7.37
N HIS A 100 15.28 -3.41 -6.54
CA HIS A 100 13.94 -2.99 -6.93
C HIS A 100 13.68 -1.48 -6.71
N GLY A 101 14.72 -0.68 -6.46
CA GLY A 101 14.58 0.77 -6.27
C GLY A 101 14.06 1.20 -4.89
N MET A 102 14.04 0.29 -3.91
CA MET A 102 13.72 0.58 -2.52
C MET A 102 14.98 0.87 -1.71
N SER A 103 14.86 1.69 -0.65
CA SER A 103 15.95 1.85 0.32
C SER A 103 16.27 0.49 0.98
N PRO A 104 17.55 0.09 1.05
CA PRO A 104 17.97 -1.12 1.76
C PRO A 104 17.53 -1.12 3.24
N GLU A 105 17.57 0.04 3.88
CA GLU A 105 17.17 0.24 5.28
C GLU A 105 15.67 0.03 5.45
N PHE A 106 14.86 0.55 4.51
CA PHE A 106 13.41 0.33 4.53
C PHE A 106 13.07 -1.15 4.36
N ALA A 107 13.65 -1.83 3.36
CA ALA A 107 13.44 -3.25 3.15
C ALA A 107 13.86 -4.09 4.36
N SER A 108 14.98 -3.74 5.00
CA SER A 108 15.44 -4.40 6.23
C SER A 108 14.41 -4.30 7.35
N ARG A 109 13.91 -3.09 7.65
CA ARG A 109 12.92 -2.86 8.70
C ARG A 109 11.61 -3.61 8.46
N VAL A 110 11.14 -3.64 7.20
CA VAL A 110 9.94 -4.41 6.85
C VAL A 110 10.15 -5.90 7.15
N TRP A 111 11.30 -6.46 6.77
CA TRP A 111 11.60 -7.86 7.06
C TRP A 111 11.82 -8.15 8.54
N GLU A 112 12.41 -7.23 9.30
CA GLU A 112 12.52 -7.34 10.76
C GLU A 112 11.14 -7.45 11.41
N LEU A 113 10.17 -6.61 10.99
CA LEU A 113 8.80 -6.67 11.48
C LEU A 113 8.11 -7.99 11.13
N ILE A 114 8.24 -8.45 9.88
CA ILE A 114 7.67 -9.72 9.43
C ILE A 114 8.30 -10.92 10.19
N ILE A 115 9.61 -10.88 10.48
CA ILE A 115 10.28 -11.92 11.25
C ILE A 115 9.81 -11.90 12.71
N ALA A 116 9.71 -10.72 13.33
CA ALA A 116 9.22 -10.59 14.70
C ALA A 116 7.81 -11.16 14.85
N GLU A 117 6.93 -10.89 13.89
CA GLU A 117 5.58 -11.47 13.82
C GLU A 117 5.62 -13.00 13.76
N ALA A 118 6.43 -13.56 12.85
CA ALA A 118 6.56 -15.01 12.71
C ALA A 118 7.06 -15.67 14.00
N CYS A 119 8.05 -15.07 14.67
CA CYS A 119 8.55 -15.59 15.95
C CYS A 119 7.48 -15.57 17.05
N ARG A 120 6.68 -14.50 17.14
CA ARG A 120 5.56 -14.43 18.09
C ARG A 120 4.55 -15.55 17.85
N MET A 121 4.17 -15.77 16.59
CA MET A 121 3.24 -16.85 16.22
C MET A 121 3.82 -18.24 16.55
N GLU A 122 5.10 -18.50 16.25
CA GLU A 122 5.79 -19.74 16.60
C GLU A 122 5.80 -19.99 18.14
N ASP A 123 6.04 -18.94 18.93
CA ASP A 123 6.00 -19.00 20.39
C ASP A 123 4.59 -19.31 20.92
N GLU A 124 3.55 -18.66 20.38
CA GLU A 124 2.14 -18.90 20.74
C GLU A 124 1.71 -20.36 20.45
N GLN A 125 2.08 -20.91 19.28
CA GLN A 125 1.81 -22.32 18.95
C GLN A 125 2.53 -23.28 19.90
N THR A 126 3.77 -22.95 20.27
CA THR A 126 4.55 -23.76 21.22
C THR A 126 3.94 -23.74 22.62
N GLN A 127 3.27 -22.66 23.03
CA GLN A 127 2.56 -22.56 24.30
C GLN A 127 1.21 -23.30 24.28
N GLN A 128 0.40 -23.14 23.24
CA GLN A 128 -0.91 -23.80 23.12
C GLN A 128 -0.80 -25.32 23.15
N THR A 129 0.23 -25.87 22.51
CA THR A 129 0.48 -27.32 22.50
C THR A 129 0.98 -27.88 23.84
N LYS A 130 1.51 -27.05 24.75
CA LYS A 130 1.83 -27.48 26.12
C LYS A 130 0.60 -27.63 27.02
N HIS A 131 -0.56 -27.10 26.62
CA HIS A 131 -1.81 -27.17 27.40
C HIS A 131 -2.82 -28.16 26.82
N ALA A 132 -2.53 -28.78 25.69
CA ALA A 132 -3.44 -29.67 24.96
C ALA A 132 -3.11 -31.18 25.08
N VAL A 133 -2.31 -31.60 26.06
CA VAL A 133 -2.14 -33.03 26.38
C VAL A 133 -3.05 -33.39 27.56
N PRO A 134 -4.26 -33.93 27.35
CA PRO A 134 -4.92 -34.69 28.40
C PRO A 134 -4.15 -36.01 28.57
N ALA A 135 -3.77 -36.29 29.81
CA ALA A 135 -3.20 -37.58 30.19
C ALA A 135 -4.13 -38.72 29.75
N CYS A 136 -3.58 -39.70 29.05
CA CYS A 136 -4.13 -41.04 28.96
C CYS A 136 -3.10 -42.02 29.50
#